data_AF-A0A024EBI2-F1
#
_entry.id   AF-A0A024EBI2-F1
#
_cell.length_a   1.000
_cell.length_b   1.000
_cell.length_c   1.000
_cell.angle_alpha   90.00
_cell.angle_beta   90.00
_cell.angle_gamma   90.00
#
_symmetry.space_group_name_H-M   'P 1'
#
loop_
_entity.id
_entity.type
_entity.pdbx_description
1 polymer ?
#
loop_
_entity_poly.entity_id
_entity_poly.type
_entity_poly.pdbx_seq_one_letter_code
_entity_poly.pdbx_strand_id
1 'polypeptide(L)' 'MIAEITETLERVLKKDPHLTHIVIEEVDTDNWGYAGISTTKYRKQLAEAEGKS' A
#
# COMPACT_ATOMS: atom_id res chain seq x y z
N MET A 1 -9.61 -8.05 1.28
CA MET A 1 -8.88 -7.21 0.30
C MET A 1 -9.22 -7.52 -1.16
N ILE A 2 -8.73 -8.61 -1.79
CA ILE A 2 -8.93 -8.84 -3.25
C ILE A 2 -10.42 -8.76 -3.63
N ALA A 3 -11.27 -9.52 -2.95
CA ALA A 3 -12.71 -9.54 -3.21
C ALA A 3 -13.36 -8.15 -3.07
N GLU A 4 -13.01 -7.40 -2.02
CA GLU A 4 -13.57 -6.07 -1.75
C GLU A 4 -13.15 -5.03 -2.79
N ILE A 5 -11.90 -5.12 -3.29
CA ILE A 5 -11.42 -4.26 -4.38
C ILE A 5 -12.18 -4.61 -5.68
N THR A 6 -12.32 -5.90 -6.00
CA THR A 6 -13.10 -6.35 -7.17
C THR A 6 -14.55 -5.85 -7.08
N GLU A 7 -15.21 -6.04 -5.94
CA GLU A 7 -16.59 -5.55 -5.70
C GLU A 7 -16.68 -4.02 -5.84
N THR A 8 -15.67 -3.29 -5.38
CA THR A 8 -15.64 -1.82 -5.51
C THR A 8 -15.55 -1.38 -6.96
N LEU A 9 -14.68 -2.03 -7.75
CA LEU A 9 -14.53 -1.74 -9.18
C LEU A 9 -15.81 -2.08 -9.95
N GLU A 10 -16.47 -3.19 -9.62
CA GLU A 10 -17.78 -3.55 -10.18
C GLU A 10 -18.83 -2.51 -9.81
N ARG A 11 -18.98 -2.16 -8.53
CA ARG A 11 -20.02 -1.25 -8.05
C ARG A 11 -19.90 0.17 -8.61
N VAL A 12 -18.68 0.73 -8.59
CA VAL A 12 -18.42 2.14 -8.94
C VAL A 12 -18.21 2.31 -10.44
N LEU A 13 -17.42 1.45 -11.08
CA LEU A 13 -17.03 1.59 -12.48
C LEU A 13 -17.81 0.67 -13.42
N LYS A 14 -18.68 -0.21 -12.90
CA LYS A 14 -19.44 -1.21 -13.68
C LYS A 14 -18.53 -2.14 -14.48
N LYS A 15 -17.34 -2.44 -13.95
CA LYS A 15 -16.43 -3.44 -14.53
C LYS A 15 -16.94 -4.85 -14.27
N ASP A 16 -16.88 -5.70 -15.29
CA ASP A 16 -17.12 -7.13 -15.14
C ASP A 16 -16.03 -7.73 -14.24
N PRO A 17 -16.40 -8.41 -13.13
CA PRO A 17 -15.44 -9.03 -12.23
C PRO A 17 -14.60 -10.12 -12.91
N HIS A 18 -15.11 -10.80 -13.94
CA HIS A 18 -14.38 -11.82 -14.69
C HIS A 18 -13.24 -11.26 -15.55
N LEU A 19 -13.27 -9.96 -15.84
CA LEU A 19 -12.22 -9.25 -16.56
C LEU A 19 -11.27 -8.48 -15.63
N THR A 20 -11.53 -8.52 -14.32
CA THR A 20 -10.79 -7.77 -13.32
C THR A 20 -9.69 -8.65 -12.72
N HIS A 21 -8.45 -8.30 -13.00
CA HIS A 21 -7.27 -9.00 -12.49
C HIS A 21 -6.59 -8.14 -11.42
N ILE A 22 -6.29 -8.74 -10.28
CA ILE A 22 -5.60 -8.07 -9.17
C ILE A 22 -4.28 -8.80 -8.93
N VAL A 23 -3.18 -8.05 -8.95
CA VAL A 23 -1.84 -8.52 -8.61
C VAL A 23 -1.42 -7.85 -7.31
N ILE A 24 -0.86 -8.63 -6.40
CA ILE A 24 -0.29 -8.14 -5.14
C ILE A 24 1.20 -8.45 -5.17
N GLU A 25 2.00 -7.40 -5.14
CA GLU A 25 3.45 -7.49 -5.02
C GLU A 25 3.88 -6.77 -3.75
N GLU A 26 4.70 -7.45 -2.96
CA GLU A 26 5.32 -6.88 -1.78
C GLU A 26 6.66 -6.27 -2.18
N VAL A 27 6.88 -5.02 -1.79
CA VAL A 27 8.14 -4.32 -1.98
C VAL A 27 8.77 -4.09 -0.61
N ASP A 28 10.02 -4.50 -0.46
CA ASP A 28 10.80 -4.23 0.74
C ASP A 28 10.85 -2.72 1.03
N THR A 29 10.73 -2.33 2.29
CA THR A 29 10.69 -0.92 2.70
C THR A 29 11.99 -0.16 2.42
N ASP A 30 13.11 -0.86 2.22
CA ASP A 30 14.36 -0.25 1.76
C ASP A 30 14.31 0.15 0.27
N ASN A 31 13.47 -0.53 -0.51
CA ASN A 31 13.24 -0.27 -1.93
C ASN A 31 12.05 0.67 -2.19
N TRP A 32 11.37 1.16 -1.14
CA TRP A 32 10.22 2.07 -1.24
C TRP A 32 10.55 3.45 -0.64
N GLY A 33 10.53 4.49 -1.48
CA GLY A 33 10.83 5.87 -1.06
C GLY A 33 9.63 6.63 -0.50
N TYR A 34 9.85 7.43 0.55
CA TYR A 34 8.92 8.39 1.12
C TYR A 34 9.65 9.70 1.44
N ALA A 35 9.17 10.83 0.91
CA ALA A 35 9.76 12.17 1.14
C ALA A 35 11.30 12.24 0.92
N GLY A 36 11.84 11.46 -0.03
CA GLY A 36 13.26 11.45 -0.35
C GLY A 36 14.13 10.49 0.48
N ILE A 37 13.55 9.70 1.39
CA ILE A 37 14.26 8.65 2.16
C ILE A 37 13.58 7.29 2.00
N SER A 38 14.28 6.19 2.30
CA SER A 38 13.63 4.87 2.33
C SER A 38 12.60 4.80 3.46
N THR A 39 11.56 4.01 3.26
CA THR A 39 10.48 3.83 4.23
C THR A 39 11.00 3.25 5.54
N THR A 40 12.03 2.40 5.48
CA THR A 40 12.75 1.91 6.67
C THR A 40 13.32 3.06 7.50
N LYS A 41 14.02 4.01 6.86
CA LYS A 41 14.58 5.19 7.55
C LYS A 41 13.47 6.07 8.13
N TYR A 42 12.41 6.29 7.37
CA TYR A 42 11.26 7.08 7.83
C TYR A 42 10.61 6.49 9.09
N ARG A 43 10.33 5.18 9.08
CA ARG A 43 9.74 4.47 10.24
C ARG A 43 10.64 4.52 11.47
N LYS A 44 11.96 4.41 11.29
CA LYS A 44 12.92 4.56 12.38
C LYS A 44 12.86 5.96 13.01
N GLN A 45 12.80 7.00 12.18
CA GLN A 45 12.68 8.39 12.66
C GLN A 45 11.37 8.62 13.43
N LEU A 46 10.25 8.04 12.97
CA LEU A 46 8.97 8.11 13.68
C LEU A 46 9.05 7.46 15.06
N ALA A 47 9.55 6.23 15.15
CA ALA A 47 9.67 5.52 16.42
C ALA A 47 10.60 6.26 17.42
N GLU A 48 11.69 6.85 16.93
CA GLU A 48 12.59 7.68 17.74
C GLU A 48 11.94 8.99 18.20
N ALA A 49 11.02 9.57 17.42
CA ALA A 49 10.27 10.75 17.82
C ALA A 49 9.21 10.42 18.89
N GLU A 50 8.54 9.27 18.77
CA GLU A 50 7.55 8.79 19.74
C GLU A 50 8.19 8.42 21.08
N GLY A 51 9.36 7.76 21.08
CA GLY A 51 10.08 7.40 22.30
C GLY A 51 10.79 8.56 23.01
N LYS A 52 10.77 9.77 22.41
CA LYS A 52 11.27 11.02 23.02
C LYS A 52 10.16 11.87 23.64
N SER A 53 8.91 11.40 23.59
CA SER A 53 7.74 12.03 24.21
C SER A 53 7.43 11.46 25.58
#